data_AF-A0A2V8BU25-F1
#
_entry.id   AF-A0A2V8BU25-F1
#
_cell.length_a   1.000
_cell.length_b   1.000
_cell.length_c   1.000
_cell.angle_alpha   90.00
_cell.angle_beta   90.00
_cell.angle_gamma   90.00
#
_symmetry.space_group_name_H-M   'P 1'
#
loop_
_entity.id
_entity.type
_entity.pdbx_description
1 polymer ?
#
loop_
_entity_poly.entity_id
_entity_poly.type
_entity_poly.pdbx_seq_one_letter_code
_entity_poly.pdbx_strand_id
1 'polypeptide(L)' 'MDVVRLGKGGHVRTVPMPAWVKAAVDAWTAAAGITEGTVFRAISKRGRVWGTGMTAKVLWDVVRHAAA' A
#
# COMPACT_ATOMS: atom_id res chain seq x y z
N MET A 1 -2.33 14.10 -8.76
CA MET A 1 -2.93 12.84 -8.30
C MET A 1 -1.78 11.90 -8.02
N ASP A 2 -1.21 11.98 -6.83
CA ASP A 2 0.16 11.48 -6.62
C ASP A 2 0.29 10.83 -5.25
N VAL A 3 0.99 9.70 -5.18
CA VAL A 3 1.44 9.14 -3.90
C VAL A 3 2.77 9.79 -3.55
N VAL A 4 2.79 10.50 -2.42
CA VAL A 4 3.99 11.05 -1.80
C VAL A 4 4.83 9.88 -1.31
N ARG A 5 5.96 9.60 -1.98
CA ARG A 5 6.89 8.55 -1.55
C ARG A 5 8.12 9.20 -0.93
N LEU A 6 8.37 8.89 0.34
CA LEU A 6 9.66 9.14 0.98
C LEU A 6 10.69 8.17 0.39
N GLY A 7 11.60 8.71 -0.41
CA GLY A 7 12.77 8.00 -0.92
C GLY A 7 13.86 7.84 0.14
N LYS A 8 14.86 7.02 -0.17
CA LYS A 8 16.08 6.93 0.64
C LYS A 8 16.74 8.32 0.70
N GLY A 9 16.98 8.84 1.92
CA GLY A 9 17.53 10.18 2.12
C GLY A 9 16.49 11.31 2.14
N GLY A 10 15.22 11.03 2.48
CA GLY A 10 14.21 12.06 2.71
C GLY A 10 13.67 12.76 1.44
N HIS A 11 14.08 12.31 0.26
CA HIS A 11 13.62 12.87 -1.00
C HIS A 11 12.17 12.49 -1.24
N VAL A 12 11.28 13.48 -1.22
CA VAL A 12 9.88 13.31 -1.61
C VAL A 12 9.79 13.34 -3.12
N ARG A 13 9.29 12.25 -3.71
CA ARG A 13 8.95 12.20 -5.13
C ARG A 13 7.45 12.06 -5.33
N THR A 14 6.96 12.77 -6.33
CA THR A 14 5.58 12.74 -6.81
C THR A 14 5.52 11.76 -7.97
N VAL A 15 4.76 10.67 -7.83
CA VAL A 15 4.60 9.67 -8.89
C VAL A 15 3.20 9.82 -9.50
N PRO A 16 3.08 10.14 -10.79
CA PRO A 16 1.78 10.22 -11.43
C PRO A 16 1.16 8.82 -11.50
N MET A 17 -0.08 8.70 -11.07
CA MET A 17 -0.82 7.44 -11.09
C MET A 17 -2.14 7.62 -11.83
N PRO A 18 -2.62 6.58 -12.55
CA PRO A 18 -3.96 6.60 -13.13
C PRO A 18 -5.04 6.81 -12.05
N ALA A 19 -6.10 7.53 -12.41
CA ALA A 19 -7.17 7.88 -11.48
C ALA A 19 -7.81 6.65 -10.81
N TRP A 20 -7.99 5.55 -11.55
CA TRP A 20 -8.56 4.31 -11.01
C TRP A 20 -7.67 3.68 -9.94
N VAL A 21 -6.34 3.80 -10.05
CA VAL A 21 -5.41 3.28 -9.04
C VAL A 21 -5.54 4.10 -7.76
N LYS A 22 -5.65 5.42 -7.89
CA LYS A 22 -5.89 6.30 -6.74
C LYS A 22 -7.20 5.95 -6.04
N ALA A 23 -8.29 5.77 -6.80
CA ALA A 23 -9.58 5.39 -6.23
C ALA A 23 -9.52 4.05 -5.47
N ALA A 24 -8.81 3.06 -6.02
CA ALA A 24 -8.61 1.76 -5.35
C ALA A 24 -7.79 1.91 -4.06
N VAL A 25 -6.72 2.71 -4.07
CA VAL A 25 -5.91 2.99 -2.88
C VAL A 25 -6.72 3.73 -1.81
N ASP A 26 -7.49 4.73 -2.20
CA ASP A 26 -8.32 5.53 -1.27
C ASP A 26 -9.41 4.67 -0.62
N ALA A 27 -10.07 3.79 -1.39
CA ALA A 27 -11.05 2.85 -0.86
C ALA A 27 -10.41 1.87 0.14
N TRP A 28 -9.20 1.38 -0.17
CA TRP A 28 -8.46 0.50 0.71
C TRP A 28 -8.01 1.19 2.00
N THR A 29 -7.41 2.38 1.93
CA THR A 29 -6.93 3.10 3.12
C THR A 29 -8.08 3.47 4.05
N ALA A 30 -9.25 3.84 3.50
CA ALA A 30 -10.47 4.06 4.27
C ALA A 30 -10.96 2.79 4.99
N ALA A 31 -11.08 1.67 4.28
CA ALA A 31 -11.51 0.40 4.87
C ALA A 31 -10.52 -0.14 5.91
N ALA A 32 -9.24 0.11 5.72
CA ALA A 32 -8.17 -0.34 6.62
C ALA A 32 -7.85 0.63 7.77
N GLY A 33 -8.47 1.81 7.80
CA GLY A 33 -8.21 2.84 8.82
C GLY A 33 -6.79 3.39 8.79
N ILE A 34 -6.16 3.46 7.61
CA ILE A 34 -4.77 3.90 7.45
C ILE A 34 -4.74 5.41 7.27
N THR A 35 -4.21 6.12 8.27
CA THR A 35 -3.95 7.57 8.21
C THR A 35 -2.48 7.88 7.93
N GLU A 36 -1.58 6.97 8.28
CA GLU A 36 -0.13 7.15 8.15
C GLU A 36 0.63 5.82 7.97
N GLY A 37 1.91 5.93 7.60
CA GLY A 37 2.81 4.79 7.45
C GLY A 37 2.67 4.08 6.09
N THR A 38 2.95 2.77 6.06
CA THR A 38 2.92 2.00 4.82
C THR A 38 1.48 1.78 4.33
N VAL A 39 1.22 1.59 3.04
CA VAL A 39 -0.15 1.36 2.54
C VAL A 39 -0.59 -0.10 2.68
N PHE A 40 0.34 -1.03 2.50
CA PHE A 40 0.03 -2.46 2.60
C PHE A 40 -0.04 -2.90 4.07
N ARG A 41 -1.08 -3.65 4.41
CA ARG A 41 -1.29 -4.21 5.76
C ARG A 41 -1.60 -5.69 5.66
N ALA A 42 -1.21 -6.45 6.68
CA ALA A 42 -1.63 -7.82 6.80
C ALA A 42 -3.13 -7.88 7.14
N ILE A 43 -3.82 -8.88 6.58
CA ILE A 43 -5.24 -9.13 6.84
C ILE A 43 -5.35 -10.54 7.41
N SER A 44 -6.01 -10.69 8.56
CA SER A 44 -6.31 -11.99 9.15
C SER A 44 -7.34 -12.74 8.30
N LYS A 45 -7.44 -14.07 8.47
CA LYS A 45 -8.44 -14.90 7.78
C LYS A 45 -9.89 -14.43 8.00
N ARG A 46 -10.16 -13.68 9.07
CA ARG A 46 -11.48 -13.10 9.39
C ARG A 46 -11.71 -11.71 8.76
N GLY A 47 -10.85 -11.26 7.86
CA GLY A 47 -10.96 -9.95 7.20
C GLY A 47 -10.47 -8.77 8.04
N ARG A 48 -9.93 -9.02 9.24
CA ARG A 48 -9.43 -7.93 10.11
C ARG A 48 -8.02 -7.52 9.73
N VAL A 49 -7.80 -6.24 9.51
CA VAL A 49 -6.48 -5.63 9.31
C VAL A 49 -5.66 -5.73 10.60
N TRP A 50 -4.40 -6.12 10.49
CA TRP A 50 -3.48 -6.24 11.61
C TRP A 50 -2.05 -5.80 11.22
N GLY A 51 -1.36 -5.20 12.18
CA GLY A 51 0.02 -4.71 12.04
C GLY A 51 0.10 -3.34 11.38
N THR A 52 1.31 -2.80 11.31
CA THR A 52 1.60 -1.47 10.73
C THR A 52 2.27 -1.55 9.35
N GLY A 53 2.40 -2.76 8.80
CA GLY A 53 3.05 -2.99 7.52
C GLY A 53 3.24 -4.46 7.20
N MET A 54 3.88 -4.72 6.07
CA MET A 54 4.28 -6.05 5.61
C MET A 54 5.76 -6.03 5.23
N THR A 55 6.43 -7.16 5.36
CA THR A 55 7.82 -7.27 4.91
C THR A 55 7.89 -7.24 3.38
N ALA A 56 8.98 -6.72 2.84
CA ALA A 56 9.19 -6.65 1.39
C ALA A 56 9.12 -8.03 0.72
N LYS A 57 9.57 -9.08 1.43
CA LYS A 57 9.49 -10.47 0.96
C LYS A 57 8.03 -10.88 0.70
N VAL A 58 7.14 -10.64 1.66
CA VAL A 58 5.73 -11.02 1.49
C VAL A 58 5.07 -10.24 0.36
N LEU A 59 5.37 -8.94 0.23
CA LEU A 59 4.86 -8.15 -0.90
C LEU A 59 5.35 -8.68 -2.25
N TRP A 60 6.62 -9.05 -2.34
CA TRP A 60 7.17 -9.64 -3.56
C TRP A 60 6.53 -11.00 -3.89
N ASP A 61 6.31 -11.85 -2.89
CA ASP A 61 5.61 -13.13 -3.07
C ASP A 61 4.18 -12.89 -3.60
N VAL A 62 3.44 -11.91 -3.05
CA VAL A 62 2.10 -11.55 -3.53
C VAL A 62 2.12 -11.05 -4.97
N VAL A 63 3.03 -10.12 -5.30
CA VAL A 63 3.17 -9.56 -6.65
C VAL A 63 3.52 -10.66 -7.66
N ARG A 64 4.42 -11.57 -7.28
CA ARG A 64 4.79 -12.72 -8.11
C ARG A 64 3.57 -13.61 -8.42
N HIS A 65 2.73 -13.90 -7.43
CA HIS A 65 1.53 -14.73 -7.65
C HIS A 65 0.47 -13.99 -8.47
N ALA A 66 0.33 -12.67 -8.32
CA ALA A 66 -0.65 -11.88 -9.05
C ALA A 66 -0.24 -11.59 -10.50
N ALA A 67 1.06 -11.67 -10.81
CA ALA A 67 1.61 -11.48 -12.15
C ALA A 67 1.78 -12.78 -12.95
N ALA A 68 1.47 -13.93 -12.32
CA ALA A 68 1.43 -15.24 -12.97
C ALA A 68 0.08 -15.46 -13.66
#